data_AF-A0AAE4GF71-F1
#
_entry.id   AF-A0AAE4GF71-F1
#
_cell.length_a   1.000
_cell.length_b   1.000
_cell.length_c   1.000
_cell.angle_alpha   90.00
_cell.angle_beta   90.00
_cell.angle_gamma   90.00
#
_symmetry.space_group_name_H-M   'P 1'
#
loop_
_entity.id
_entity.type
_entity.pdbx_description
1 polymer ?
#
loop_
_entity_poly.entity_id
_entity_poly.type
_entity_poly.pdbx_seq_one_letter_code
_entity_poly.pdbx_strand_id
1 'polypeptide(L)'
;MDKSLWSFLLPQWDGTAYGGLQWVFALVLLLLVIALPLLLSRSAWPAQWQARLQALTGEHGPLPATTTPDELSQAVATAPERWAAAMPGLILMLGLLGTFIGLGLALTATAGVLGPQAAPGALGAVIDALGSKFKIAAWSMLAFLILKCWMILRGHEQARLAWSIGILKDVATAAAQAQAVQHAEEQQRLVDAIKQSGQALLAAQQAEAQRAHLRHGELLEAMQRQSGRSS
;
A
#
# COMPACT_ATOMS: atom_id res chain seq x y z
N MET A 1 1.19 29.99 33.57
CA MET A 1 1.42 28.58 33.20
C MET A 1 2.27 27.96 34.27
N ASP A 2 1.64 27.09 35.04
CA ASP A 2 2.05 26.80 36.41
C ASP A 2 3.26 25.87 36.43
N LYS A 3 4.31 26.25 37.19
CA LYS A 3 5.51 25.44 37.42
C LYS A 3 5.18 24.02 37.90
N SER A 4 4.00 23.85 38.52
CA SER A 4 3.41 22.57 38.93
C SER A 4 3.27 21.58 37.78
N LEU A 5 2.71 21.98 36.63
CA LEU A 5 2.49 21.09 35.49
C LEU A 5 3.81 20.59 34.89
N TRP A 6 4.78 21.48 34.73
CA TRP A 6 6.12 21.13 34.27
C TRP A 6 6.87 20.23 35.26
N SER A 7 6.70 20.47 36.57
CA SER A 7 7.28 19.60 37.61
C SER A 7 6.65 18.20 37.65
N PHE A 8 5.36 18.08 37.26
CA PHE A 8 4.67 16.80 37.16
C PHE A 8 5.08 16.03 35.91
N LEU A 9 5.29 16.73 34.79
CA LEU A 9 5.64 16.16 33.49
C LEU A 9 7.13 15.85 33.32
N LEU A 10 8.03 16.46 34.10
CA LEU A 10 9.46 16.16 34.01
C LEU A 10 9.81 14.93 34.86
N PRO A 11 10.67 14.01 34.36
CA PRO A 11 11.17 12.92 35.16
C PRO A 11 11.94 13.44 36.38
N GLN A 12 11.59 12.93 37.56
CA GLN A 12 12.21 13.36 38.82
C GLN A 12 13.32 12.37 39.16
N TRP A 13 14.54 12.88 39.29
CA TRP A 13 15.67 12.05 39.68
C TRP A 13 15.77 12.04 41.21
N ASP A 14 15.20 11.01 41.82
CA ASP A 14 15.17 10.88 43.29
C ASP A 14 16.33 10.02 43.83
N GLY A 15 17.31 9.66 43.00
CA GLY A 15 18.45 8.80 43.39
C GLY A 15 18.09 7.34 43.71
N THR A 16 16.81 6.98 43.66
CA THR A 16 16.30 5.63 43.85
C THR A 16 16.28 4.85 42.53
N ALA A 17 16.28 3.51 42.61
CA ALA A 17 16.16 2.63 41.44
C ALA A 17 14.90 2.92 40.58
N TYR A 18 13.83 3.44 41.20
CA TYR A 18 12.60 3.83 40.52
C TYR A 18 12.74 5.11 39.69
N GLY A 19 13.51 6.10 40.17
CA GLY A 19 13.83 7.31 39.41
C GLY A 19 14.64 6.99 38.15
N GLY A 20 15.59 6.06 38.25
CA GLY A 20 16.33 5.53 37.10
C GLY A 20 15.42 4.87 36.06
N LEU A 21 14.46 4.05 36.50
CA LEU A 21 13.51 3.39 35.60
C LEU A 21 12.59 4.39 34.88
N GLN A 22 12.13 5.44 35.57
CA GLN A 22 11.33 6.51 34.94
C GLN A 22 12.10 7.23 33.84
N TRP A 23 13.37 7.53 34.06
CA TRP A 23 14.23 8.15 33.04
C TRP A 23 14.47 7.24 31.84
N VAL A 24 14.72 5.95 32.07
CA VAL A 24 14.84 4.97 30.97
C VAL A 24 13.55 4.94 30.15
N PHE A 25 12.39 4.87 30.81
CA PHE A 25 11.10 4.86 30.12
C PHE A 25 10.83 6.16 29.35
N ALA A 26 11.13 7.31 29.96
CA ALA A 26 11.03 8.62 29.33
C ALA A 26 11.93 8.72 28.08
N LEU A 27 13.17 8.24 28.18
CA LEU A 27 14.14 8.28 27.08
C LEU A 27 13.72 7.34 25.94
N VAL A 28 13.23 6.14 26.25
CA VAL A 28 12.69 5.22 25.25
C VAL A 28 11.47 5.82 24.54
N LEU A 29 10.54 6.42 25.30
CA LEU A 29 9.38 7.10 24.70
C LEU A 29 9.80 8.29 23.85
N LEU A 30 10.73 9.13 24.33
CA LEU A 30 11.27 10.26 23.59
C LEU A 30 11.92 9.79 22.28
N LEU A 31 12.78 8.77 22.37
CA LEU A 31 13.44 8.18 21.21
C LEU A 31 12.40 7.67 20.22
N LEU A 32 11.34 7.02 20.67
CA LEU A 32 10.29 6.51 19.78
C LEU A 32 9.50 7.65 19.12
N VAL A 33 9.15 8.69 19.88
CA VAL A 33 8.45 9.88 19.40
C VAL A 33 9.28 10.67 18.39
N ILE A 34 10.61 10.57 18.43
CA ILE A 34 11.50 11.26 17.46
C ILE A 34 11.90 10.35 16.30
N ALA A 35 12.31 9.12 16.57
CA ALA A 35 12.84 8.19 15.58
C ALA A 35 11.75 7.75 14.59
N LEU A 36 10.55 7.44 15.09
CA LEU A 36 9.47 6.96 14.24
C LEU A 36 9.09 8.03 13.19
N PRO A 37 9.00 9.33 13.57
CA PRO A 37 8.86 10.37 12.58
C PRO A 37 9.95 10.55 11.54
N LEU A 38 11.21 10.44 11.98
CA LEU A 38 12.36 10.55 11.09
C LEU A 38 12.40 9.39 10.08
N LEU A 39 12.09 8.17 10.53
CA LEU A 39 12.04 6.99 9.67
C LEU A 39 10.92 7.11 8.63
N LEU A 40 9.71 7.50 9.04
CA LEU A 40 8.61 7.75 8.11
C LEU A 40 8.94 8.86 7.11
N SER A 41 9.47 9.98 7.60
CA SER A 41 9.82 11.12 6.74
C SER A 41 10.91 10.75 5.72
N ARG A 42 11.77 9.79 6.05
CA ARG A 42 12.77 9.23 5.11
C ARG A 42 12.20 8.18 4.17
N SER A 43 11.13 7.49 4.56
CA SER A 43 10.66 6.30 3.84
C SER A 43 9.40 6.50 3.00
N ALA A 44 8.52 7.42 3.38
CA ALA A 44 7.25 7.67 2.72
C ALA A 44 7.39 8.55 1.46
N TRP A 45 8.14 8.04 0.47
CA TRP A 45 8.42 8.73 -0.79
C TRP A 45 8.06 7.83 -1.99
N PRO A 46 7.55 8.40 -3.10
CA PRO A 46 7.19 7.63 -4.30
C PRO A 46 8.31 6.75 -4.86
N ALA A 47 9.57 7.19 -4.75
CA ALA A 47 10.71 6.42 -5.23
C ALA A 47 10.89 5.08 -4.49
N GLN A 48 10.64 5.06 -3.17
CA GLN A 48 10.74 3.82 -2.39
C GLN A 48 9.57 2.89 -2.65
N TRP A 49 8.38 3.46 -2.85
CA TRP A 49 7.20 2.70 -3.25
C TRP A 49 7.40 2.05 -4.61
N GLN A 50 7.96 2.78 -5.58
CA GLN A 50 8.27 2.24 -6.90
C GLN A 50 9.36 1.16 -6.86
N ALA A 51 10.42 1.34 -6.08
CA ALA A 51 11.46 0.31 -5.91
C ALA A 51 10.88 -0.98 -5.29
N ARG A 52 9.98 -0.86 -4.32
CA ARG A 52 9.25 -2.00 -3.74
C ARG A 52 8.35 -2.69 -4.76
N LEU A 53 7.62 -1.91 -5.56
CA LEU A 53 6.76 -2.44 -6.61
C LEU A 53 7.58 -3.25 -7.63
N GLN A 54 8.72 -2.71 -8.07
CA GLN A 54 9.62 -3.41 -8.99
C GLN A 54 10.18 -4.71 -8.41
N ALA A 55 10.51 -4.73 -7.12
CA ALA A 55 10.94 -5.95 -6.44
C ALA A 55 9.80 -6.99 -6.41
N LEU A 56 8.57 -6.57 -6.10
CA LEU A 56 7.41 -7.45 -6.06
C LEU A 56 7.07 -8.03 -7.43
N THR A 57 7.09 -7.22 -8.49
CA THR A 57 6.81 -7.67 -9.85
C THR A 57 7.95 -8.52 -10.44
N GLY A 58 9.19 -8.28 -10.00
CA GLY A 58 10.33 -9.12 -10.36
C GLY A 58 10.24 -10.54 -9.78
N GLU A 59 9.73 -10.68 -8.55
CA GLU A 59 9.60 -12.00 -7.90
C GLU A 59 8.30 -12.74 -8.23
N HIS A 60 7.17 -12.03 -8.31
CA HIS A 60 5.84 -12.64 -8.44
C HIS A 60 5.23 -12.49 -9.85
N GLY A 61 5.95 -11.85 -10.77
CA GLY A 61 5.48 -11.56 -12.12
C GLY A 61 4.58 -10.31 -12.19
N PRO A 62 3.90 -10.10 -13.34
CA PRO A 62 3.05 -8.94 -13.53
C PRO A 62 1.90 -8.89 -12.52
N LEU A 63 1.46 -7.68 -12.18
CA LEU A 63 0.34 -7.46 -11.27
C LEU A 63 -0.94 -8.13 -11.81
N PRO A 64 -1.66 -8.91 -10.98
CA PRO A 64 -2.96 -9.44 -11.36
C PRO A 64 -3.94 -8.32 -11.73
N ALA A 65 -4.75 -8.54 -12.77
CA ALA A 65 -5.77 -7.56 -13.18
C ALA A 65 -6.86 -7.30 -12.11
N THR A 66 -6.98 -8.18 -11.11
CA THR A 66 -7.93 -8.07 -10.00
C THR A 66 -7.38 -7.32 -8.80
N THR A 67 -6.11 -6.89 -8.82
CA THR A 67 -5.50 -6.20 -7.68
C THR A 67 -6.22 -4.88 -7.41
N THR A 68 -6.66 -4.71 -6.17
CA THR A 68 -7.31 -3.47 -5.74
C THR A 68 -6.28 -2.40 -5.35
N PRO A 69 -6.64 -1.10 -5.39
CA PRO A 69 -5.73 -0.03 -4.97
C PRO A 69 -5.24 -0.17 -3.52
N ASP A 70 -6.09 -0.69 -2.62
CA ASP A 70 -5.75 -0.96 -1.23
C ASP A 70 -4.74 -2.10 -1.09
N GLU A 71 -4.93 -3.20 -1.82
CA GLU A 71 -3.96 -4.31 -1.83
C GLU A 71 -2.60 -3.87 -2.34
N LEU A 72 -2.55 -3.07 -3.41
CA LEU A 72 -1.29 -2.54 -3.91
C LEU A 72 -0.64 -1.61 -2.89
N SER A 73 -1.41 -0.69 -2.30
CA SER A 73 -0.92 0.23 -1.28
C SER A 73 -0.34 -0.52 -0.07
N GLN A 74 -0.99 -1.60 0.37
CA GLN A 74 -0.50 -2.43 1.46
C GLN A 74 0.74 -3.23 1.08
N ALA A 75 0.80 -3.78 -0.14
CA ALA A 75 1.95 -4.55 -0.62
C ALA A 75 3.22 -3.68 -0.72
N VAL A 76 3.06 -2.43 -1.17
CA VAL A 76 4.15 -1.49 -1.38
C VAL A 76 4.55 -0.76 -0.09
N ALA A 77 3.76 -0.87 0.98
CA ALA A 77 4.01 -0.25 2.28
C ALA A 77 5.40 -0.60 2.82
N THR A 78 6.18 0.41 3.20
CA THR A 78 7.51 0.19 3.75
C THR A 78 7.42 -0.34 5.18
N ALA A 79 8.45 -1.04 5.66
CA ALA A 79 8.48 -1.55 7.03
C ALA A 79 8.19 -0.47 8.09
N PRO A 80 8.81 0.73 8.07
CA PRO A 80 8.51 1.77 9.05
C PRO A 80 7.07 2.29 8.96
N GLU A 81 6.45 2.34 7.77
CA GLU A 81 5.03 2.70 7.63
C GLU A 81 4.11 1.66 8.30
N ARG A 82 4.42 0.37 8.16
CA ARG A 82 3.67 -0.71 8.83
C ARG A 82 3.78 -0.62 10.35
N TRP A 83 4.99 -0.40 10.86
CA TRP A 83 5.22 -0.23 12.29
C TRP A 83 4.53 1.04 12.83
N ALA A 84 4.55 2.13 12.07
CA ALA A 84 3.90 3.38 12.45
C ALA A 84 2.39 3.24 12.70
N ALA A 85 1.72 2.37 11.96
CA ALA A 85 0.29 2.11 12.15
C ALA A 85 -0.02 1.49 13.52
N ALA A 86 0.81 0.56 14.00
CA ALA A 86 0.59 -0.19 15.24
C ALA A 86 1.25 0.44 16.49
N MET A 87 2.39 1.11 16.30
CA MET A 87 3.25 1.61 17.38
C MET A 87 2.55 2.52 18.40
N PRO A 88 1.70 3.51 18.03
CA PRO A 88 1.01 4.32 19.03
C PRO A 88 0.09 3.49 19.93
N GLY A 89 -0.62 2.51 19.36
CA GLY A 89 -1.48 1.62 20.13
C GLY A 89 -0.66 0.80 21.13
N LEU A 90 0.51 0.32 20.72
CA LEU A 90 1.43 -0.40 21.60
C LEU A 90 1.97 0.50 22.73
N ILE A 91 2.35 1.75 22.43
CA ILE A 91 2.77 2.72 23.45
C ILE A 91 1.67 2.90 24.51
N LEU A 92 0.43 3.07 24.06
CA LEU A 92 -0.71 3.27 24.95
C LEU A 92 -0.95 2.04 25.83
N MET A 93 -0.90 0.85 25.23
CA MET A 93 -1.06 -0.41 25.96
C MET A 93 0.06 -0.63 26.97
N LEU A 94 1.32 -0.35 26.60
CA LEU A 94 2.48 -0.40 27.50
C LEU A 94 2.35 0.59 28.66
N GLY A 95 1.85 1.79 28.39
CA GLY A 95 1.55 2.80 29.39
C GLY A 95 0.51 2.36 30.41
N LEU A 96 -0.57 1.76 29.94
CA LEU A 96 -1.62 1.20 30.78
C LEU A 96 -1.09 0.03 31.62
N LEU A 97 -0.33 -0.88 30.99
CA LEU A 97 0.32 -1.99 31.67
C LEU A 97 1.30 -1.51 32.75
N GLY A 98 2.08 -0.47 32.46
CA GLY A 98 2.99 0.17 33.42
C GLY A 98 2.26 0.71 34.65
N THR A 99 1.07 1.27 34.46
CA THR A 99 0.21 1.71 35.57
C THR A 99 -0.30 0.54 36.41
N PHE A 100 -0.74 -0.55 35.78
CA PHE A 100 -1.23 -1.73 36.51
C PHE A 100 -0.13 -2.45 37.29
N ILE A 101 1.04 -2.66 36.68
CA ILE A 101 2.23 -3.20 37.37
C ILE A 101 2.63 -2.27 38.51
N GLY A 102 2.61 -0.96 38.24
CA GLY A 102 2.86 0.05 39.24
C GLY A 102 1.94 -0.11 40.45
N LEU A 103 0.64 -0.10 40.23
CA LEU A 103 -0.35 -0.22 41.28
C LEU A 103 -0.20 -1.53 42.06
N GLY A 104 0.02 -2.65 41.36
CA GLY A 104 0.24 -3.96 41.99
C GLY A 104 1.42 -3.96 42.96
N LEU A 105 2.57 -3.43 42.53
CA LEU A 105 3.75 -3.30 43.40
C LEU A 105 3.51 -2.36 44.60
N ALA A 106 2.76 -1.28 44.40
CA ALA A 106 2.41 -0.36 45.49
C ALA A 106 1.51 -1.05 46.53
N LEU A 107 0.47 -1.76 46.07
CA LEU A 107 -0.42 -2.53 46.94
C LEU A 107 0.35 -3.59 47.73
N THR A 108 1.26 -4.35 47.10
CA THR A 108 2.11 -5.33 47.80
C THR A 108 3.01 -4.70 48.86
N ALA A 109 3.65 -3.56 48.56
CA ALA A 109 4.48 -2.86 49.54
C ALA A 109 3.65 -2.36 50.74
N THR A 110 2.42 -1.92 50.48
CA THR A 110 1.53 -1.37 51.52
C THR A 110 0.88 -2.46 52.36
N ALA A 111 0.57 -3.62 51.79
CA ALA A 111 0.13 -4.80 52.52
C ALA A 111 1.20 -5.28 53.52
N GLY A 112 2.49 -5.10 53.19
CA GLY A 112 3.60 -5.37 54.12
C GLY A 112 3.71 -4.39 55.28
N VAL A 113 3.27 -3.14 55.11
CA VAL A 113 3.32 -2.06 56.13
C VAL A 113 2.04 -2.00 56.96
N LEU A 114 0.91 -2.48 56.44
CA LEU A 114 -0.39 -2.58 57.12
C LEU A 114 -0.52 -3.80 58.05
N GLY A 115 0.59 -4.47 58.39
CA GLY A 115 0.64 -5.40 59.52
C GLY A 115 0.21 -4.72 60.84
N PRO A 116 0.04 -5.47 61.94
CA PRO A 116 -0.66 -5.04 63.17
C PRO A 116 -0.17 -3.74 63.86
N GLN A 117 0.91 -3.13 63.37
CA GLN A 117 1.54 -1.90 63.87
C GLN A 117 1.47 -0.78 62.80
N ALA A 118 0.32 -0.58 62.16
CA ALA A 118 0.17 0.36 61.04
C ALA A 118 0.56 1.81 61.46
N ALA A 119 1.65 2.32 60.89
CA ALA A 119 2.16 3.66 61.18
C ALA A 119 1.29 4.76 60.54
N PRO A 120 1.04 5.89 61.24
CA PRO A 120 0.36 7.06 60.68
C PRO A 120 1.25 7.72 59.63
N GLY A 121 1.12 7.27 58.38
CA GLY A 121 1.98 7.66 57.25
C GLY A 121 1.95 6.66 56.11
N ALA A 122 1.54 5.42 56.37
CA ALA A 122 1.39 4.38 55.35
C ALA A 122 0.46 4.82 54.21
N LEU A 123 -0.66 5.49 54.51
CA LEU A 123 -1.59 6.05 53.53
C LEU A 123 -0.97 7.15 52.65
N GLY A 124 -0.10 8.00 53.21
CA GLY A 124 0.62 9.02 52.44
C GLY A 124 1.61 8.41 51.46
N ALA A 125 2.36 7.39 51.90
CA ALA A 125 3.27 6.63 51.05
C ALA A 125 2.54 5.88 49.92
N VAL A 126 1.33 5.36 50.18
CA VAL A 126 0.45 4.77 49.15
C VAL A 126 0.11 5.82 48.09
N ILE A 127 -0.35 7.01 48.52
CA ILE A 127 -0.79 8.08 47.62
C ILE A 127 0.37 8.60 46.76
N ASP A 128 1.56 8.81 47.34
CA ASP A 128 2.76 9.22 46.58
C ASP A 128 3.24 8.14 45.61
N ALA A 129 3.19 6.87 46.04
CA ALA A 129 3.48 5.75 45.15
C ALA A 129 2.49 5.68 43.98
N LEU A 130 1.19 5.89 44.21
CA LEU A 130 0.19 5.98 43.14
C LEU A 130 0.47 7.15 42.19
N GLY A 131 0.77 8.34 42.72
CA GLY A 131 1.00 9.55 41.94
C GLY A 131 2.21 9.44 41.00
N SER A 132 3.34 8.91 41.48
CA SER A 132 4.55 8.71 40.66
C SER A 132 4.36 7.69 39.54
N LYS A 133 3.49 6.69 39.74
CA LYS A 133 3.21 5.64 38.75
C LYS A 133 2.19 6.08 37.70
N PHE A 134 1.32 7.01 38.05
CA PHE A 134 0.41 7.65 37.09
C PHE A 134 1.13 8.55 36.07
N LYS A 135 2.31 9.10 36.41
CA LYS A 135 3.14 9.90 35.49
C LYS A 135 3.61 9.11 34.27
N ILE A 136 3.95 7.83 34.45
CA ILE A 136 4.35 6.92 33.37
C ILE A 136 3.20 6.76 32.35
N ALA A 137 1.97 6.56 32.83
CA ALA A 137 0.79 6.55 31.98
C ALA A 137 0.57 7.90 31.29
N ALA A 138 0.71 9.01 32.01
CA ALA A 138 0.53 10.34 31.44
C ALA A 138 1.50 10.59 30.27
N TRP A 139 2.77 10.21 30.39
CA TRP A 139 3.73 10.32 29.29
C TRP A 139 3.43 9.40 28.13
N SER A 140 3.01 8.16 28.40
CA SER A 140 2.62 7.23 27.33
C SER A 140 1.41 7.74 26.54
N MET A 141 0.42 8.32 27.22
CA MET A 141 -0.77 8.91 26.62
C MET A 141 -0.40 10.18 25.82
N LEU A 142 0.47 11.02 26.38
CA LEU A 142 0.96 12.21 25.69
C LEU A 142 1.76 11.84 24.44
N ALA A 143 2.67 10.88 24.53
CA ALA A 143 3.44 10.35 23.41
C ALA A 143 2.53 9.75 22.33
N PHE A 144 1.53 8.95 22.75
CA PHE A 144 0.49 8.43 21.86
C PHE A 144 -0.21 9.56 21.11
N LEU A 145 -0.66 10.59 21.82
CA LEU A 145 -1.42 11.69 21.24
C LEU A 145 -0.58 12.50 20.25
N ILE A 146 0.67 12.81 20.61
CA ILE A 146 1.61 13.52 19.74
C ILE A 146 1.85 12.72 18.45
N LEU A 147 2.18 11.44 18.59
CA LEU A 147 2.51 10.57 17.46
C LEU A 147 1.29 10.34 16.56
N LYS A 148 0.10 10.13 17.15
CA LYS A 148 -1.15 9.95 16.42
C LYS A 148 -1.56 11.22 15.68
N CYS A 149 -1.48 12.37 16.34
CA CYS A 149 -1.78 13.67 15.73
C CYS A 149 -0.84 13.95 14.54
N TRP A 150 0.47 13.74 14.73
CA TRP A 150 1.46 13.95 13.69
C TRP A 150 1.24 13.04 12.47
N MET A 151 0.87 11.78 12.67
CA MET A 151 0.56 10.87 11.57
C MET A 151 -0.71 11.26 10.81
N ILE A 152 -1.76 11.70 11.52
CA ILE A 152 -2.99 12.18 10.89
C ILE A 152 -2.70 13.42 10.03
N LEU A 153 -1.91 14.36 10.54
CA LEU A 153 -1.54 15.60 9.83
C LEU A 153 -0.71 15.34 8.56
N ARG A 154 0.16 14.32 8.57
CA ARG A 154 1.04 14.01 7.44
C ARG A 154 0.35 13.20 6.32
N GLY A 155 -0.73 12.47 6.61
CA GLY A 155 -1.56 11.80 5.60
C GLY A 155 -0.82 10.80 4.69
N HIS A 156 0.28 10.19 5.15
CA HIS A 156 1.14 9.32 4.31
C HIS A 156 0.39 8.15 3.66
N GLU A 157 -0.57 7.57 4.38
CA GLU A 157 -1.40 6.48 3.88
C GLU A 157 -2.27 6.91 2.69
N GLN A 158 -2.81 8.13 2.74
CA GLN A 158 -3.58 8.71 1.63
C GLN A 158 -2.69 9.00 0.43
N ALA A 159 -1.47 9.50 0.66
CA ALA A 159 -0.50 9.75 -0.41
C ALA A 159 -0.09 8.44 -1.12
N ARG A 160 0.13 7.36 -0.36
CA ARG A 160 0.44 6.03 -0.91
C ARG A 160 -0.73 5.42 -1.67
N LEU A 161 -1.95 5.56 -1.15
CA LEU A 161 -3.18 5.12 -1.84
C LEU A 161 -3.37 5.89 -3.16
N ALA A 162 -3.24 7.22 -3.13
CA ALA A 162 -3.36 8.04 -4.33
C ALA A 162 -2.31 7.66 -5.40
N TRP A 163 -1.07 7.41 -4.96
CA TRP A 163 -0.02 6.91 -5.85
C TRP A 163 -0.37 5.53 -6.43
N SER A 164 -0.86 4.61 -5.61
CA SER A 164 -1.26 3.25 -6.04
C SER A 164 -2.40 3.28 -7.06
N ILE A 165 -3.40 4.16 -6.84
CA ILE A 165 -4.48 4.42 -7.80
C ILE A 165 -3.91 4.95 -9.12
N GLY A 166 -2.93 5.85 -9.07
CA GLY A 166 -2.24 6.36 -10.27
C GLY A 166 -1.59 5.23 -11.06
N ILE A 167 -0.80 4.39 -10.40
CA ILE A 167 -0.15 3.23 -11.03
C ILE A 167 -1.17 2.26 -11.65
N LEU A 168 -2.26 1.93 -10.95
CA LEU A 168 -3.29 1.05 -11.51
C LEU A 168 -3.94 1.65 -12.76
N LYS A 169 -4.18 2.97 -12.78
CA LYS A 169 -4.71 3.66 -13.95
C LYS A 169 -3.72 3.62 -15.12
N ASP A 170 -2.44 3.83 -14.84
CA ASP A 170 -1.40 3.76 -15.88
C ASP A 170 -1.29 2.35 -16.48
N VAL A 171 -1.37 1.31 -15.64
CA VAL A 171 -1.40 -0.10 -16.10
C VAL A 171 -2.68 -0.39 -16.89
N ALA A 172 -3.85 0.05 -16.43
CA ALA A 172 -5.12 -0.17 -17.11
C ALA A 172 -5.19 0.56 -18.47
N THR A 173 -4.65 1.78 -18.55
CA THR A 173 -4.59 2.54 -19.80
C THR A 173 -3.60 1.93 -20.79
N ALA A 174 -2.44 1.46 -20.32
CA ALA A 174 -1.49 0.72 -21.15
C ALA A 174 -2.11 -0.59 -21.70
N ALA A 175 -2.86 -1.32 -20.87
CA ALA A 175 -3.56 -2.52 -21.30
C ALA A 175 -4.66 -2.22 -22.34
N ALA A 176 -5.44 -1.16 -22.13
CA ALA A 176 -6.47 -0.74 -23.09
C ALA A 176 -5.87 -0.30 -24.43
N GLN A 177 -4.73 0.41 -24.42
CA GLN A 177 -4.01 0.78 -25.63
C GLN A 177 -3.45 -0.44 -26.36
N ALA A 178 -2.81 -1.38 -25.65
CA ALA A 178 -2.32 -2.62 -26.24
C ALA A 178 -3.45 -3.43 -26.90
N GLN A 179 -4.62 -3.48 -26.25
CA GLN A 179 -5.78 -4.16 -26.80
C GLN A 179 -6.33 -3.42 -28.05
N ALA A 180 -6.37 -2.08 -28.04
CA ALA A 180 -6.81 -1.30 -29.20
C ALA A 180 -5.89 -1.50 -30.42
N VAL A 181 -4.57 -1.59 -30.18
CA VAL A 181 -3.59 -1.91 -31.23
C VAL A 181 -3.82 -3.32 -31.77
N GLN A 182 -4.03 -4.31 -30.90
CA GLN A 182 -4.34 -5.68 -31.34
C GLN A 182 -5.63 -5.74 -32.18
N HIS A 183 -6.69 -5.05 -31.76
CA HIS A 183 -7.94 -4.97 -32.55
C HIS A 183 -7.73 -4.29 -33.90
N ALA A 184 -6.92 -3.23 -33.96
CA ALA A 184 -6.61 -2.56 -35.22
C ALA A 184 -5.80 -3.47 -36.17
N GLU A 185 -4.83 -4.22 -35.64
CA GLU A 185 -4.07 -5.22 -36.41
C GLU A 185 -4.96 -6.36 -36.91
N GLU A 186 -5.86 -6.88 -36.07
CA GLU A 186 -6.82 -7.92 -36.46
C GLU A 186 -7.77 -7.42 -37.55
N GLN A 187 -8.29 -6.19 -37.41
CA GLN A 187 -9.13 -5.57 -38.44
C GLN A 187 -8.37 -5.39 -39.76
N GLN A 188 -7.11 -4.97 -39.73
CA GLN A 188 -6.28 -4.89 -40.93
C GLN A 188 -6.08 -6.25 -41.59
N ARG A 189 -5.78 -7.29 -40.81
CA ARG A 189 -5.66 -8.67 -41.32
C ARG A 189 -6.96 -9.15 -41.96
N LEU A 190 -8.10 -8.85 -41.35
CA LEU A 190 -9.42 -9.20 -41.91
C LEU A 190 -9.69 -8.45 -43.21
N VAL A 191 -9.42 -7.14 -43.27
CA VAL A 191 -9.57 -6.34 -44.49
C VAL A 191 -8.66 -6.86 -45.61
N ASP A 192 -7.42 -7.20 -45.30
CA ASP A 192 -6.48 -7.72 -46.29
C ASP A 192 -6.87 -9.12 -46.77
N ALA A 193 -7.36 -9.99 -45.88
CA ALA A 193 -7.92 -11.28 -46.26
C ALA A 193 -9.15 -11.14 -47.19
N ILE A 194 -10.04 -10.18 -46.90
CA ILE A 194 -11.21 -9.89 -47.76
C ILE A 194 -10.75 -9.37 -49.12
N LYS A 195 -9.78 -8.44 -49.17
CA LYS A 195 -9.21 -7.95 -50.44
C LYS A 195 -8.59 -9.08 -51.25
N GLN A 196 -7.81 -9.95 -50.61
CA GLN A 196 -7.16 -11.08 -51.27
C GLN A 196 -8.20 -12.08 -51.80
N SER A 197 -9.24 -12.40 -51.02
CA SER A 197 -10.35 -13.24 -51.48
C SER A 197 -11.11 -12.59 -52.64
N GLY A 198 -11.36 -11.28 -52.59
CA GLY A 198 -12.01 -10.54 -53.68
C GLY A 198 -11.19 -10.56 -54.97
N GLN A 199 -9.88 -10.38 -54.87
CA GLN A 199 -8.97 -10.50 -56.02
C GLN A 199 -8.94 -11.92 -56.60
N ALA A 200 -8.90 -12.95 -55.74
CA ALA A 200 -8.95 -14.34 -56.18
C ALA A 200 -10.27 -14.65 -56.90
N LEU A 201 -11.41 -14.14 -56.40
CA LEU A 201 -12.71 -14.33 -57.04
C LEU A 201 -12.79 -13.60 -58.39
N LEU A 202 -12.28 -12.37 -58.48
CA LEU A 202 -12.20 -11.63 -59.75
C LEU A 202 -11.31 -12.34 -60.77
N ALA A 203 -10.16 -12.87 -60.34
CA ALA A 203 -9.28 -13.65 -61.21
C ALA A 203 -9.97 -14.93 -61.71
N ALA A 204 -10.73 -15.62 -60.84
CA ALA A 204 -11.52 -16.78 -61.23
C ALA A 204 -12.62 -16.43 -62.26
N GLN A 205 -13.37 -15.35 -62.02
CA GLN A 205 -14.40 -14.83 -62.95
C GLN A 205 -13.80 -14.45 -64.32
N GLN A 206 -12.65 -13.78 -64.34
CA GLN A 206 -11.96 -13.41 -65.57
C GLN A 206 -11.47 -14.65 -66.33
N ALA A 207 -10.95 -15.66 -65.63
CA ALA A 207 -10.56 -16.92 -66.24
C ALA A 207 -11.76 -17.67 -66.86
N GLU A 208 -12.93 -17.63 -66.23
CA GLU A 208 -14.16 -18.18 -66.78
C GLU A 208 -14.64 -17.42 -68.02
N ALA A 209 -14.62 -16.09 -67.98
CA ALA A 209 -14.99 -15.26 -69.13
C ALA A 209 -14.06 -15.49 -70.33
N GLN A 210 -12.75 -15.58 -70.11
CA GLN A 210 -11.78 -15.91 -71.16
C GLN A 210 -12.04 -17.29 -71.77
N ARG A 211 -12.34 -18.30 -70.93
CA ARG A 211 -12.72 -19.63 -71.41
C ARG A 211 -14.01 -19.60 -72.23
N ALA A 212 -15.00 -18.81 -71.83
CA ALA A 212 -16.25 -18.66 -72.57
C ALA A 212 -16.02 -17.97 -73.93
N HIS A 213 -15.17 -16.95 -73.99
CA HIS A 213 -14.78 -16.30 -75.24
C HIS A 213 -14.02 -17.24 -76.19
N LEU A 214 -13.08 -18.03 -75.67
CA LEU A 214 -12.36 -19.04 -76.47
C LEU A 214 -13.33 -20.08 -77.05
N ARG A 215 -14.26 -20.61 -76.23
CA ARG A 215 -15.30 -21.54 -76.73
C ARG A 215 -16.19 -20.92 -77.81
N HIS A 216 -16.57 -19.65 -77.66
CA HIS A 216 -17.35 -18.93 -78.68
C HIS A 216 -16.54 -18.75 -79.97
N GLY A 217 -15.24 -18.42 -79.87
CA GLY A 217 -14.35 -18.34 -81.02
C GLY A 217 -14.23 -19.68 -81.76
N GLU A 218 -14.01 -20.78 -81.03
CA GLU A 218 -13.97 -22.13 -81.61
C GLU A 218 -15.29 -22.52 -82.29
N LEU A 219 -16.43 -22.17 -81.70
CA LEU A 219 -17.76 -22.38 -82.30
C LEU A 219 -17.95 -21.58 -83.59
N LEU A 220 -17.54 -20.31 -83.61
CA LEU A 220 -17.63 -19.46 -84.80
C LEU A 220 -16.73 -19.97 -85.93
N GLU A 221 -15.50 -20.40 -85.62
CA GLU A 221 -14.62 -21.05 -86.58
C GLU A 221 -15.22 -22.35 -87.13
N ALA A 222 -15.83 -23.17 -86.25
CA ALA A 222 -16.49 -24.40 -86.68
C ALA A 222 -17.65 -24.10 -87.65
N MET A 223 -18.45 -23.06 -87.38
CA MET A 223 -19.52 -22.62 -88.28
C MET A 223 -18.98 -22.07 -89.61
N GLN A 224 -17.91 -21.28 -89.61
CA GLN A 224 -17.27 -20.79 -90.82
C GLN A 224 -16.69 -21.91 -91.69
N ARG A 225 -16.05 -22.92 -91.08
CA ARG A 225 -15.57 -24.11 -91.82
C ARG A 225 -16.72 -24.91 -92.44
N GLN A 226 -17.89 -24.90 -91.82
CA GLN A 226 -19.09 -25.51 -92.39
C GLN A 226 -19.65 -24.70 -93.57
N SER A 227 -19.72 -23.37 -93.47
CA SER A 227 -20.25 -22.54 -94.56
C SER A 227 -19.29 -22.41 -95.76
N GLY A 228 -17.98 -22.50 -95.55
CA GLY A 228 -16.97 -22.51 -96.61
C GLY A 228 -16.87 -23.82 -97.39
N ARG A 229 -17.52 -24.89 -96.91
CA ARG A 229 -17.62 -26.19 -97.62
C ARG A 229 -18.87 -26.31 -98.51
N SER A 230 -19.78 -25.34 -98.46
CA SER A 230 -21.05 -25.34 -99.19
C SER A 230 -21.09 -24.42 -100.42
N SER A 231 -19.95 -23.93 -100.90
CA SER A 231 -19.79 -23.24 -102.20
C SER A 231 -18.94 -24.08 -103.13
#